data_AF-A0A0L9Y5F9-F1
#
_entry.id   AF-A0A0L9Y5F9-F1
#
_cell.length_a   1.000
_cell.length_b   1.000
_cell.length_c   1.000
_cell.angle_alpha   90.00
_cell.angle_beta   90.00
_cell.angle_gamma   90.00
#
_symmetry.space_group_name_H-M   'P 1'
#
loop_
_entity.id
_entity.type
_entity.pdbx_description
1 polymer ?
#
loop_
_entity_poly.entity_id
_entity_poly.type
_entity_poly.pdbx_seq_one_letter_code
_entity_poly.pdbx_strand_id
1 'polypeptide(L)'
;MCNNEDNIKNPTTSDKNKFNNLNKDTKYCIAIVIFSLSLLISSLIISTSIKKLQYSLNNDMNVISNNISNLPYSLNTSSSNLVKKPTHISQHTLSIQDAATYLGIASDELWKVVNDPESKIPHFQVGKSRCFFTKEGLDKWLEGSYTLNFDTK
;
A
#
# COMPACT_ATOMS: atom_id res chain seq x y z
N MET A 1 66.44 10.27 -47.83
CA MET A 1 65.59 11.32 -47.24
C MET A 1 64.17 10.76 -47.24
N CYS A 2 63.47 10.49 -46.14
CA CYS A 2 63.62 10.88 -44.74
C CYS A 2 63.17 9.74 -43.81
N ASN A 3 63.82 9.66 -42.64
CA ASN A 3 63.42 8.87 -41.49
C ASN A 3 62.11 9.42 -40.91
N ASN A 4 61.25 8.56 -40.37
CA ASN A 4 60.36 8.93 -39.26
C ASN A 4 60.17 7.69 -38.37
N GLU A 5 60.93 7.67 -37.29
CA GLU A 5 60.73 6.80 -36.13
C GLU A 5 59.57 7.36 -35.30
N ASP A 6 58.36 6.88 -35.54
CA ASP A 6 57.27 7.08 -34.59
C ASP A 6 57.45 6.11 -33.43
N ASN A 7 58.22 6.57 -32.44
CA ASN A 7 58.36 5.97 -31.12
C ASN A 7 57.00 5.94 -30.41
N ILE A 8 56.22 4.89 -30.65
CA ILE A 8 55.10 4.51 -29.80
C ILE A 8 55.72 4.05 -28.47
N LYS A 9 55.81 4.97 -27.50
CA LYS A 9 56.05 4.65 -26.10
C LYS A 9 54.92 3.74 -25.63
N ASN A 10 55.17 2.44 -25.66
CA ASN A 10 54.37 1.47 -24.91
C ASN A 10 54.32 1.94 -23.45
N PRO A 11 53.14 1.96 -22.79
CA PRO A 11 53.04 2.29 -21.38
C PRO A 11 53.87 1.25 -20.64
N THR A 12 54.99 1.72 -20.09
CA THR A 12 55.96 0.93 -19.34
C THR A 12 55.23 0.12 -18.28
N THR A 13 55.56 -1.16 -18.22
CA THR A 13 55.18 -2.19 -17.22
C THR A 13 55.55 -1.84 -15.76
N SER A 14 55.82 -0.57 -15.46
CA SER A 14 56.32 -0.05 -14.18
C SER A 14 55.25 -0.04 -13.08
N ASP A 15 53.97 0.23 -13.40
CA ASP A 15 52.94 0.38 -12.37
C ASP A 15 52.50 -0.93 -11.70
N LYS A 16 52.61 -2.08 -12.41
CA LYS A 16 52.26 -3.39 -11.83
C LYS A 16 53.23 -3.83 -10.73
N ASN A 17 54.48 -3.35 -10.75
CA ASN A 17 55.48 -3.68 -9.74
C ASN A 17 55.39 -2.80 -8.49
N LYS A 18 54.74 -1.64 -8.57
CA LYS A 18 54.64 -0.69 -7.46
C LYS A 18 53.70 -1.16 -6.36
N PHE A 19 52.59 -1.80 -6.73
CA PHE A 19 51.58 -2.29 -5.78
C PHE A 19 52.05 -3.50 -4.96
N ASN A 20 52.85 -4.38 -5.57
CA ASN A 20 53.37 -5.57 -4.90
C ASN A 20 54.44 -5.23 -3.85
N ASN A 21 55.15 -4.11 -4.03
CA ASN A 21 56.20 -3.63 -3.14
C ASN A 21 55.71 -2.75 -1.98
N LEU A 22 54.39 -2.58 -1.81
CA LEU A 22 53.80 -1.84 -0.68
C LEU A 22 53.84 -2.65 0.62
N ASN A 23 53.99 -1.95 1.75
CA ASN A 23 53.83 -2.52 3.08
C ASN A 23 52.41 -3.14 3.24
N LYS A 24 52.32 -4.21 4.02
CA LYS A 24 51.10 -4.98 4.28
C LYS A 24 49.97 -4.09 4.79
N ASP A 25 50.27 -3.16 5.69
CA ASP A 25 49.28 -2.25 6.27
C ASP A 25 48.69 -1.29 5.22
N THR A 26 49.53 -0.79 4.31
CA THR A 26 49.10 0.10 3.22
C THR A 26 48.20 -0.64 2.22
N LYS A 27 48.46 -1.94 1.98
CA LYS A 27 47.61 -2.79 1.12
C LYS A 27 46.20 -2.93 1.71
N TYR A 28 46.07 -3.12 3.04
CA TYR A 28 44.78 -3.17 3.71
C TYR A 28 44.04 -1.83 3.65
N CYS A 29 44.73 -0.71 3.87
CA CYS A 29 44.13 0.62 3.74
C CYS A 29 43.55 0.83 2.34
N ILE A 30 44.28 0.48 1.28
CA ILE A 30 43.80 0.61 -0.09
C ILE A 30 42.61 -0.33 -0.35
N ALA A 31 42.65 -1.56 0.14
CA ALA A 31 41.53 -2.50 0.01
C ALA A 31 40.25 -1.97 0.66
N ILE A 32 40.34 -1.35 1.85
CA ILE A 32 39.20 -0.74 2.55
C ILE A 32 38.61 0.41 1.75
N VAL A 33 39.46 1.27 1.16
CA VAL A 33 39.01 2.40 0.33
C VAL A 33 38.33 1.92 -0.95
N ILE A 34 38.86 0.87 -1.60
CA ILE A 34 38.22 0.27 -2.79
C ILE A 34 36.89 -0.38 -2.43
N PHE A 35 36.83 -1.05 -1.27
CA PHE A 35 35.60 -1.69 -0.79
C PHE A 35 34.51 -0.66 -0.49
N SER A 36 34.84 0.45 0.18
CA SER A 36 33.87 1.51 0.45
C SER A 36 33.39 2.20 -0.82
N LEU A 37 34.27 2.42 -1.81
CA LEU A 37 33.88 2.96 -3.10
C LEU A 37 32.92 2.02 -3.85
N SER A 38 33.16 0.71 -3.77
CA SER A 38 32.29 -0.32 -4.36
C SER A 38 30.88 -0.31 -3.72
N LEU A 39 30.81 -0.14 -2.40
CA LEU A 39 29.53 -0.01 -1.69
C LEU A 39 28.77 1.26 -2.10
N LEU A 40 29.46 2.39 -2.27
CA LEU A 40 28.86 3.64 -2.74
C LEU A 40 28.25 3.49 -4.14
N ILE A 41 29.01 2.93 -5.09
CA ILE A 41 28.51 2.67 -6.46
C ILE A 41 27.32 1.71 -6.43
N SER A 42 27.39 0.66 -5.62
CA SER A 42 26.29 -0.31 -5.46
C SER A 42 25.02 0.38 -4.95
N SER A 43 25.13 1.23 -3.93
CA SER A 43 23.98 1.95 -3.38
C SER A 43 23.29 2.86 -4.40
N LEU A 44 24.05 3.47 -5.32
CA LEU A 44 23.51 4.32 -6.38
C LEU A 44 22.70 3.51 -7.40
N ILE A 45 23.20 2.33 -7.78
CA ILE A 45 22.51 1.41 -8.69
C ILE A 45 21.24 0.83 -8.04
N ILE A 46 21.31 0.45 -6.76
CA ILE A 46 20.14 -0.02 -6.02
C ILE A 46 19.09 1.09 -5.87
N SER A 47 19.51 2.32 -5.55
CA SER A 47 18.58 3.45 -5.36
C SER A 47 17.78 3.78 -6.62
N THR A 48 18.45 3.81 -7.77
CA THR A 48 17.81 4.04 -9.07
C THR A 48 16.86 2.90 -9.44
N SER A 49 17.24 1.65 -9.14
CA SER A 49 16.43 0.47 -9.36
C SER A 49 15.16 0.45 -8.50
N ILE A 50 15.27 0.76 -7.20
CA ILE A 50 14.13 0.80 -6.27
C ILE A 50 13.14 1.91 -6.66
N LYS A 51 13.63 3.10 -7.06
CA LYS A 51 12.75 4.18 -7.54
C LYS A 51 11.93 3.75 -8.76
N LYS A 52 12.57 3.11 -9.75
CA LYS A 52 11.89 2.60 -10.95
C LYS A 52 10.86 1.53 -10.60
N LEU A 53 11.21 0.62 -9.68
CA LEU A 53 10.30 -0.40 -9.16
C LEU A 53 9.10 0.23 -8.45
N GLN A 54 9.30 1.26 -7.64
CA GLN A 54 8.24 1.95 -6.91
C GLN A 54 7.27 2.68 -7.84
N TYR A 55 7.75 3.35 -8.90
CA TYR A 55 6.87 3.95 -9.91
C TYR A 55 6.05 2.88 -10.65
N SER A 56 6.67 1.74 -11.00
CA SER A 56 5.97 0.62 -11.65
C SER A 56 4.90 0.01 -10.73
N LEU A 57 5.27 -0.32 -9.49
CA LEU A 57 4.36 -0.90 -8.50
C LEU A 57 3.24 0.06 -8.12
N ASN A 58 3.50 1.36 -7.98
CA ASN A 58 2.44 2.31 -7.67
C ASN A 58 1.43 2.41 -8.81
N ASN A 59 1.88 2.40 -10.06
CA ASN A 59 0.98 2.41 -11.21
C ASN A 59 0.17 1.10 -11.31
N ASP A 60 0.81 -0.06 -11.14
CA ASP A 60 0.14 -1.36 -11.21
C ASP A 60 -0.80 -1.59 -10.01
N MET A 61 -0.41 -1.16 -8.80
CA MET A 61 -1.25 -1.26 -7.61
C MET A 61 -2.40 -0.26 -7.60
N ASN A 62 -2.25 0.91 -8.22
CA ASN A 62 -3.38 1.81 -8.44
C ASN A 62 -4.41 1.16 -9.38
N VAL A 63 -3.98 0.45 -10.42
CA VAL A 63 -4.89 -0.31 -11.30
C VAL A 63 -5.54 -1.47 -10.55
N ILE A 64 -4.79 -2.23 -9.74
CA ILE A 64 -5.35 -3.33 -8.94
C ILE A 64 -6.30 -2.80 -7.86
N SER A 65 -5.95 -1.72 -7.17
CA SER A 65 -6.79 -1.06 -6.17
C SER A 65 -8.10 -0.56 -6.77
N ASN A 66 -8.04 0.06 -7.96
CA ASN A 66 -9.23 0.48 -8.69
C ASN A 66 -10.09 -0.71 -9.16
N ASN A 67 -9.48 -1.84 -9.51
CA ASN A 67 -10.20 -3.06 -9.87
C ASN A 67 -10.80 -3.80 -8.66
N ILE A 68 -10.14 -3.77 -7.49
CA ILE A 68 -10.64 -4.39 -6.24
C ILE A 68 -11.72 -3.53 -5.57
N SER A 69 -11.58 -2.20 -5.59
CA SER A 69 -12.64 -1.28 -5.10
C SER A 69 -13.90 -1.33 -5.96
N ASN A 70 -13.77 -1.75 -7.23
CA ASN A 70 -14.89 -2.07 -8.13
C ASN A 70 -15.31 -3.56 -8.09
N LEU A 71 -14.74 -4.37 -7.19
CA LEU A 71 -15.17 -5.75 -6.89
C LEU A 71 -16.23 -5.90 -5.77
N PRO A 72 -17.13 -4.95 -5.40
CA PRO A 72 -18.13 -5.24 -4.36
C PRO A 72 -19.28 -6.16 -4.80
N TYR A 73 -19.33 -6.68 -6.03
CA TYR A 73 -20.54 -7.39 -6.50
C TYR A 73 -20.32 -8.72 -7.27
N SER A 74 -19.07 -9.20 -7.41
CA SER A 74 -18.81 -10.40 -8.23
C SER A 74 -18.02 -11.50 -7.51
N LEU A 75 -18.43 -11.86 -6.30
CA LEU A 75 -18.00 -13.13 -5.69
C LEU A 75 -19.07 -13.77 -4.77
N ASN A 76 -20.33 -13.77 -5.23
CA ASN A 76 -21.41 -14.57 -4.61
C ASN A 76 -21.89 -15.74 -5.47
N THR A 77 -21.18 -16.10 -6.54
CA THR A 77 -21.60 -17.18 -7.45
C THR A 77 -20.41 -18.03 -7.87
N SER A 78 -19.99 -18.94 -6.99
CA SER A 78 -19.57 -20.32 -7.33
C SER A 78 -18.89 -21.01 -6.14
N SER A 79 -19.68 -21.67 -5.29
CA SER A 79 -19.26 -22.86 -4.53
C SER A 79 -20.47 -23.48 -3.82
N SER A 80 -21.34 -24.11 -4.59
CA SER A 80 -22.22 -25.13 -4.05
C SER A 80 -21.36 -26.32 -3.58
N ASN A 81 -21.56 -26.74 -2.32
CA ASN A 81 -21.18 -28.04 -1.73
C ASN A 81 -19.78 -28.22 -1.13
N LEU A 82 -19.24 -27.25 -0.39
CA LEU A 82 -18.29 -27.58 0.68
C LEU A 82 -18.73 -26.95 2.00
N VAL A 83 -19.34 -27.81 2.82
CA VAL A 83 -19.50 -27.63 4.26
C VAL A 83 -18.11 -27.38 4.87
N LYS A 84 -17.72 -26.11 4.96
CA LYS A 84 -16.79 -25.60 5.97
C LYS A 84 -17.52 -24.50 6.70
N LYS A 85 -18.09 -24.87 7.84
CA LYS A 85 -18.61 -23.96 8.87
C LYS A 85 -17.63 -22.78 9.01
N PRO A 86 -18.01 -21.56 8.62
CA PRO A 86 -17.24 -20.39 9.00
C PRO A 86 -17.31 -20.31 10.52
N THR A 87 -16.14 -20.19 11.15
CA THR A 87 -16.04 -19.82 12.55
C THR A 87 -16.89 -18.57 12.75
N HIS A 88 -17.92 -18.74 13.58
CA HIS A 88 -18.92 -17.78 13.98
C HIS A 88 -18.26 -16.54 14.61
N ILE A 89 -17.92 -15.56 13.77
CA ILE A 89 -17.87 -14.16 14.16
C ILE A 89 -19.14 -13.55 13.56
N SER A 90 -20.28 -13.93 14.14
CA SER A 90 -21.53 -13.20 14.04
C SER A 90 -21.36 -11.85 14.71
N GLN A 91 -20.73 -10.91 14.01
CA GLN A 91 -20.78 -9.52 14.40
C GLN A 91 -21.58 -8.83 13.32
N HIS A 92 -22.86 -8.65 13.62
CA HIS A 92 -23.88 -7.91 12.87
C HIS A 92 -23.54 -6.42 12.77
N THR A 93 -22.27 -6.08 12.53
CA THR A 93 -21.70 -4.75 12.56
C THR A 93 -21.37 -4.32 11.14
N LEU A 94 -21.95 -3.21 10.72
CA LEU A 94 -21.80 -2.57 9.43
C LEU A 94 -20.90 -1.34 9.58
N SER A 95 -20.00 -1.11 8.62
CA SER A 95 -19.30 0.17 8.49
C SER A 95 -20.27 1.25 7.99
N ILE A 96 -19.88 2.53 8.03
CA ILE A 96 -20.73 3.61 7.48
C ILE A 96 -21.08 3.43 6.00
N GLN A 97 -20.16 2.86 5.21
CA GLN A 97 -20.42 2.59 3.79
C GLN A 97 -21.45 1.46 3.62
N ASP A 98 -21.32 0.39 4.42
CA ASP A 98 -22.24 -0.75 4.39
C ASP A 98 -23.62 -0.37 4.92
N ALA A 99 -23.67 0.46 5.97
CA ALA A 99 -24.91 0.99 6.52
C ALA A 99 -25.61 1.94 5.54
N ALA A 100 -24.87 2.81 4.84
CA ALA A 100 -25.43 3.67 3.81
C ALA A 100 -26.03 2.85 2.65
N THR A 101 -25.31 1.81 2.22
CA THR A 101 -25.78 0.85 1.22
C THR A 101 -27.03 0.10 1.71
N TYR A 102 -27.06 -0.30 2.98
CA TYR A 102 -28.22 -0.96 3.59
C TYR A 102 -29.46 -0.07 3.62
N LEU A 103 -29.28 1.21 3.91
CA LEU A 103 -30.36 2.22 3.97
C LEU A 103 -30.71 2.78 2.58
N GLY A 104 -29.93 2.47 1.54
CA GLY A 104 -30.15 2.97 0.18
C GLY A 104 -29.86 4.48 0.01
N ILE A 105 -29.01 5.05 0.86
CA ILE A 105 -28.64 6.47 0.84
C ILE A 105 -27.14 6.66 0.57
N ALA A 106 -26.74 7.88 0.25
CA ALA A 106 -25.33 8.18 0.07
C ALA A 106 -24.59 8.26 1.42
N SER A 107 -23.32 7.84 1.46
CA SER A 107 -22.55 7.76 2.71
C SER A 107 -22.32 9.12 3.38
N ASP A 108 -22.27 10.20 2.61
CA ASP A 108 -22.19 11.57 3.10
C ASP A 108 -23.50 12.02 3.74
N GLU A 109 -24.64 11.58 3.22
CA GLU A 109 -25.96 11.80 3.84
C GLU A 109 -26.06 11.04 5.16
N LEU A 110 -25.61 9.79 5.20
CA LEU A 110 -25.56 9.04 6.46
C LEU A 110 -24.63 9.71 7.49
N TRP A 111 -23.51 10.29 7.06
CA TRP A 111 -22.65 11.07 7.94
C TRP A 111 -23.33 12.32 8.51
N LYS A 112 -24.15 13.01 7.71
CA LYS A 112 -24.96 14.14 8.21
C LYS A 112 -25.94 13.66 9.26
N VAL A 113 -26.62 12.54 9.00
CA VAL A 113 -27.57 11.89 9.92
C VAL A 113 -26.87 11.40 11.19
N VAL A 114 -25.61 10.98 11.16
CA VAL A 114 -24.89 10.57 12.38
C VAL A 114 -24.44 11.77 13.22
N ASN A 115 -24.08 12.87 12.56
CA ASN A 115 -23.61 14.09 13.21
C ASN A 115 -24.75 15.00 13.68
N ASP A 116 -25.98 14.74 13.24
CA ASP A 116 -27.17 15.49 13.65
C ASP A 116 -27.60 15.04 15.06
N PRO A 117 -27.63 15.94 16.07
CA PRO A 117 -28.07 15.61 17.42
C PRO A 117 -29.54 15.21 17.52
N GLU A 118 -30.38 15.54 16.53
CA GLU A 118 -31.79 15.10 16.50
C GLU A 118 -31.95 13.69 15.94
N SER A 119 -30.95 13.21 15.20
CA SER A 119 -30.96 11.89 14.59
C SER A 119 -30.57 10.83 15.62
N LYS A 120 -31.58 10.15 16.15
CA LYS A 120 -31.45 9.05 17.11
C LYS A 120 -30.96 7.74 16.45
N ILE A 121 -30.12 7.84 15.41
CA ILE A 121 -29.63 6.66 14.70
C ILE A 121 -28.67 5.87 15.61
N PRO A 122 -28.91 4.57 15.84
CA PRO A 122 -28.07 3.76 16.71
C PRO A 122 -26.72 3.48 16.04
N HIS A 123 -25.67 4.09 16.58
CA HIS A 123 -24.30 3.93 16.12
C HIS A 123 -23.34 3.82 17.30
N PHE A 124 -22.16 3.27 17.07
CA PHE A 124 -21.07 3.31 18.04
C PHE A 124 -19.79 3.75 17.35
N GLN A 125 -19.09 4.68 17.99
CA GLN A 125 -17.87 5.27 17.47
C GLN A 125 -16.65 4.56 18.06
N VAL A 126 -15.71 4.16 17.20
CA VAL A 126 -14.43 3.59 17.61
C VAL A 126 -13.32 4.56 17.22
N GLY A 127 -12.74 5.23 18.21
CA GLY A 127 -11.77 6.29 17.99
C GLY A 127 -12.44 7.59 17.53
N LYS A 128 -11.73 8.39 16.71
CA LYS A 128 -12.19 9.75 16.34
C LYS A 128 -12.99 9.83 15.03
N SER A 129 -12.94 8.81 14.16
CA SER A 129 -13.40 8.95 12.78
C SER A 129 -14.11 7.72 12.20
N ARG A 130 -14.28 6.66 13.00
CA ARG A 130 -14.92 5.42 12.51
C ARG A 130 -16.22 5.20 13.27
N CYS A 131 -17.31 5.25 12.53
CA CYS A 131 -18.64 4.92 13.03
C CYS A 131 -19.05 3.55 12.51
N PHE A 132 -19.59 2.75 13.42
CA PHE A 132 -20.09 1.43 13.15
C PHE A 132 -21.55 1.33 13.58
N PHE A 133 -22.30 0.50 12.89
CA PHE A 133 -23.74 0.33 13.06
C PHE A 133 -24.02 -1.14 13.28
N THR A 134 -25.00 -1.47 14.11
CA THR A 134 -25.50 -2.84 14.12
C THR A 134 -26.68 -2.96 13.18
N LYS A 135 -26.76 -4.04 12.40
CA LYS A 135 -27.91 -4.28 11.52
C LYS A 135 -29.22 -4.28 12.31
N GLU A 136 -29.24 -4.93 13.47
CA GLU A 136 -30.41 -4.95 14.37
C GLU A 136 -30.80 -3.55 14.88
N GLY A 137 -29.81 -2.68 15.11
CA GLY A 137 -30.06 -1.30 15.50
C GLY A 137 -30.73 -0.51 14.38
N LEU A 138 -30.22 -0.63 13.15
CA LEU A 138 -30.81 0.00 11.97
C LEU A 138 -32.23 -0.51 11.70
N ASP A 139 -32.47 -1.82 11.85
CA ASP A 139 -33.79 -2.44 11.64
C ASP A 139 -34.82 -1.87 12.61
N LYS A 140 -34.49 -1.78 13.91
CA LYS A 140 -35.37 -1.17 14.93
C LYS A 140 -35.60 0.31 14.71
N TRP A 141 -34.57 1.03 14.26
CA TRP A 141 -34.67 2.46 13.97
C TRP A 141 -35.60 2.72 12.78
N LEU A 142 -35.50 1.91 11.72
CA LEU A 142 -36.42 1.96 10.58
C LEU A 142 -37.85 1.64 11.00
N GLU A 143 -38.06 0.56 11.77
CA GLU A 143 -39.38 0.17 12.27
C GLU A 143 -40.04 1.28 13.11
N GLY A 144 -39.29 1.94 13.99
CA GLY A 144 -39.74 3.12 14.74
C GLY A 144 -40.03 4.35 13.87
N SER A 145 -39.34 4.50 12.75
CA SER A 145 -39.53 5.61 11.81
C SER A 145 -40.80 5.45 10.98
N TYR A 146 -41.20 4.22 10.67
CA TYR A 146 -42.46 3.93 9.99
C TYR A 146 -43.67 4.19 10.90
N THR A 147 -43.60 3.83 12.18
CA THR A 147 -44.73 3.97 13.12
C THR A 147 -45.07 5.41 13.49
N LEU A 148 -44.12 6.35 13.42
CA LEU A 148 -44.36 7.77 13.72
C LEU A 148 -45.07 8.54 12.58
N ASN A 149 -45.14 7.99 11.36
CA ASN A 149 -45.72 8.67 10.20
C ASN A 149 -47.17 8.27 9.89
N PHE A 150 -47.78 7.36 10.65
CA PHE A 150 -49.17 6.92 10.42
C PHE A 150 -50.22 7.55 11.33
N ASP A 151 -49.84 8.35 12.34
CA ASP A 151 -50.77 9.11 13.19
C ASP A 151 -50.93 10.57 12.74
N THR A 152 -51.15 10.78 11.44
CA THR A 152 -51.73 12.02 10.93
C THR A 152 -53.05 11.74 10.22
N LYS A 153 -54.10 11.51 11.01
CA LYS A 153 -55.47 11.83 10.61
C LYS A 153 -56.35 12.14 11.82
#